data_AF-A0A7J9KZS2-F1
#
_entry.id   AF-A0A7J9KZS2-F1
#
_cell.length_a   1.000
_cell.length_b   1.000
_cell.length_c   1.000
_cell.angle_alpha   90.00
_cell.angle_beta   90.00
_cell.angle_gamma   90.00
#
_symmetry.space_group_name_H-M   'P 1'
#
loop_
_entity.id
_entity.type
_entity.pdbx_description
1 polymer ?
#
loop_
_entity_poly.entity_id
_entity_poly.type
_entity_poly.pdbx_seq_one_letter_code
_entity_poly.pdbx_strand_id
1 'polypeptide(L)'
;MSENGKAIDGPATEDPPYLQPGSIVEVNPQDDDCPRAWYTAIIIERRATSTNHKRYVVHFTDLFQERNRETKPFMEYNSVDIRPLPPPLPPRKFKVGDIVEAYCGDGWYEGKIAIVLHDDTYIFQMSPMCLLVGVNQLRLHRTWFNGNWIQPLDESELAVEAEDSTEKVTEMDSNKGVILESEADNAEASKSGTGNILEGSGQITIEEEVFDEGQLVEVANDEDDFNQAWWFAATIVKPVGNNRYLIRYETLGTEGDTGFVEKEMNSLHIRPPPPHIPVPHQFKMFDNVNALYKGGWCMGVIIQVLSGGSKYEVYLDNQEKMEFKHSDLRLHQDWINGKWTKPSP
;
A
#
# COMPACT_ATOMS: atom_id res chain seq x y z
N MET A 1 40.71 -37.67 48.52
CA MET A 1 40.41 -36.25 48.27
C MET A 1 40.72 -36.00 46.80
N SER A 2 39.69 -35.92 45.96
CA SER A 2 39.81 -35.54 44.55
C SER A 2 38.90 -34.35 44.33
N GLU A 3 39.51 -33.24 43.90
CA GLU A 3 38.85 -32.16 43.19
C GLU A 3 38.47 -32.59 41.77
N ASN A 4 37.70 -31.72 41.11
CA ASN A 4 37.10 -31.78 39.77
C ASN A 4 35.67 -32.34 39.79
N GLY A 5 34.64 -31.62 39.34
CA GLY A 5 34.59 -30.32 38.71
C GLY A 5 33.13 -29.88 38.68
N LYS A 6 32.94 -28.58 38.86
CA LYS A 6 31.68 -27.86 38.92
C LYS A 6 30.90 -28.05 37.60
N ALA A 7 29.75 -28.72 37.65
CA ALA A 7 28.75 -28.58 36.60
C ALA A 7 28.14 -27.18 36.74
N ILE A 8 28.57 -26.26 35.87
CA ILE A 8 27.92 -24.97 35.68
C ILE A 8 26.98 -25.19 34.50
N ASP A 9 25.76 -25.63 34.78
CA ASP A 9 24.73 -25.76 33.77
C ASP A 9 23.79 -24.55 33.85
N GLY A 10 23.75 -23.78 32.76
CA GLY A 10 22.80 -22.70 32.47
C GLY A 10 23.37 -21.27 32.40
N PRO A 11 22.95 -20.41 31.41
CA PRO A 11 21.87 -20.60 30.44
C PRO A 11 22.35 -20.44 28.99
N ALA A 12 22.31 -21.50 28.19
CA ALA A 12 22.21 -21.35 26.73
C ALA A 12 20.74 -21.09 26.40
N THR A 13 20.30 -19.82 26.48
CA THR A 13 19.11 -19.41 25.70
C THR A 13 19.59 -19.00 24.31
N GLU A 14 20.05 -20.00 23.56
CA GLU A 14 20.28 -19.86 22.13
C GLU A 14 18.98 -19.40 21.49
N ASP A 15 19.06 -18.36 20.66
CA ASP A 15 17.88 -17.88 19.97
C ASP A 15 17.30 -18.98 19.08
N PRO A 16 15.98 -18.95 18.81
CA PRO A 16 15.36 -19.85 17.85
C PRO A 16 16.14 -19.91 16.52
N PRO A 17 16.14 -21.04 15.80
CA PRO A 17 16.92 -21.20 14.57
C PRO A 17 16.72 -20.09 13.53
N TYR A 18 15.50 -19.55 13.42
CA TYR A 18 15.18 -18.48 12.47
C TYR A 18 15.80 -17.12 12.85
N LEU A 19 16.27 -16.93 14.08
CA LEU A 19 16.92 -15.71 14.57
C LEU A 19 18.46 -15.81 14.60
N GLN A 20 19.01 -16.88 14.05
CA GLN A 20 20.45 -17.06 13.92
C GLN A 20 21.02 -16.23 12.75
N PRO A 21 22.28 -15.76 12.83
CA PRO A 21 22.96 -15.14 11.69
C PRO A 21 22.91 -15.99 10.43
N GLY A 22 22.58 -15.37 9.29
CA GLY A 22 22.39 -16.01 7.99
C GLY A 22 20.96 -16.49 7.73
N SER A 23 20.07 -16.52 8.74
CA SER A 23 18.68 -16.91 8.55
C SER A 23 17.92 -15.87 7.71
N ILE A 24 17.17 -16.35 6.73
CA ILE A 24 16.25 -15.53 5.94
C ILE A 24 14.93 -15.44 6.71
N VAL A 25 14.42 -14.23 6.88
CA VAL A 25 13.26 -13.87 7.69
C VAL A 25 12.41 -12.83 6.97
N GLU A 26 11.20 -12.63 7.46
CA GLU A 26 10.39 -11.47 7.12
C GLU A 26 10.37 -10.50 8.29
N VAL A 27 10.49 -9.22 7.98
CA VAL A 27 10.54 -8.13 8.96
C VAL A 27 9.42 -7.15 8.67
N ASN A 28 8.68 -6.77 9.70
CA ASN A 28 7.71 -5.69 9.65
C ASN A 28 8.35 -4.43 10.24
N PRO A 29 8.83 -3.48 9.41
CA PRO A 29 9.16 -2.16 9.88
C PRO A 29 7.85 -1.53 10.33
N GLN A 30 7.67 -1.34 11.64
CA GLN A 30 6.54 -0.61 12.21
C GLN A 30 6.60 0.88 11.83
N ASP A 31 6.55 1.19 10.53
CA ASP A 31 6.32 2.54 10.04
C ASP A 31 4.81 2.82 10.13
N ASP A 32 4.46 3.94 10.76
CA ASP A 32 3.08 4.36 11.03
C ASP A 32 2.22 4.46 9.75
N ASP A 33 2.86 4.63 8.59
CA ASP A 33 2.16 4.83 7.31
C ASP A 33 1.62 3.54 6.67
N CYS A 34 2.13 2.34 7.04
CA CYS A 34 1.62 1.07 6.49
C CYS A 34 1.86 -0.14 7.43
N PRO A 35 1.04 -0.31 8.49
CA PRO A 35 1.32 -1.23 9.60
C PRO A 35 1.27 -2.74 9.29
N ARG A 36 1.25 -3.16 8.01
CA ARG A 36 0.98 -4.56 7.62
C ARG A 36 1.84 -5.11 6.48
N ALA A 37 2.97 -4.46 6.17
CA ALA A 37 3.90 -4.95 5.17
C ALA A 37 5.03 -5.79 5.78
N TRP A 38 5.31 -6.95 5.17
CA TRP A 38 6.41 -7.83 5.55
C TRP A 38 7.46 -7.88 4.45
N TYR A 39 8.70 -7.59 4.79
CA TYR A 39 9.81 -7.52 3.83
C TYR A 39 10.85 -8.60 4.11
N THR A 40 11.36 -9.22 3.05
CA THR A 40 12.39 -10.26 3.15
C THR A 40 13.73 -9.66 3.60
N ALA A 41 14.35 -10.26 4.60
CA ALA A 41 15.64 -9.85 5.12
C ALA A 41 16.49 -11.04 5.58
N ILE A 42 17.78 -10.80 5.75
CA ILE A 42 18.75 -11.76 6.30
C ILE A 42 19.21 -11.25 7.67
N ILE A 43 19.17 -12.11 8.69
CA ILE A 43 19.76 -11.82 10.00
C ILE A 43 21.28 -11.73 9.85
N ILE A 44 21.88 -10.62 10.27
CA ILE A 44 23.33 -10.41 10.22
C ILE A 44 23.96 -10.75 11.56
N GLU A 45 23.43 -10.18 12.64
CA GLU A 45 23.92 -10.43 13.99
C GLU A 45 22.84 -10.11 15.04
N ARG A 46 22.98 -10.72 16.20
CA ARG A 46 22.23 -10.32 17.40
C ARG A 46 23.02 -9.30 18.20
N ARG A 47 22.36 -8.23 18.62
CA ARG A 47 22.87 -7.26 19.60
C ARG A 47 22.10 -7.39 20.90
N ALA A 48 22.83 -7.62 21.99
CA ALA A 48 22.26 -7.58 23.33
C ALA A 48 22.28 -6.14 23.85
N THR A 49 21.12 -5.61 24.24
CA THR A 49 21.06 -4.34 24.97
C THR A 49 21.18 -4.56 26.48
N SER A 50 21.49 -3.50 27.23
CA SER A 50 21.50 -3.52 28.70
C SER A 50 20.10 -3.78 29.29
N THR A 51 19.05 -3.47 28.53
CA THR A 51 17.69 -3.93 28.79
C THR A 51 17.52 -5.30 28.12
N ASN A 52 16.81 -6.23 28.73
CA ASN A 52 16.67 -7.64 28.27
C ASN A 52 15.98 -7.82 26.89
N HIS A 53 15.87 -6.76 26.09
CA HIS A 53 15.34 -6.76 24.73
C HIS A 53 16.41 -7.24 23.76
N LYS A 54 16.15 -8.34 23.07
CA LYS A 54 17.03 -8.86 22.03
C LYS A 54 16.75 -8.09 20.74
N ARG A 55 17.77 -7.42 20.21
CA ARG A 55 17.71 -6.77 18.90
C ARG A 55 18.51 -7.54 17.87
N TYR A 56 18.04 -7.51 16.64
CA TYR A 56 18.66 -8.18 15.52
C TYR A 56 18.95 -7.17 14.44
N VAL A 57 20.18 -7.22 13.94
CA VAL A 57 20.59 -6.46 12.78
C VAL A 57 20.20 -7.25 11.55
N VAL A 58 19.43 -6.65 10.66
CA VAL A 58 18.95 -7.30 9.43
C VAL A 58 19.43 -6.54 8.20
N HIS A 59 19.60 -7.29 7.11
CA HIS A 59 19.85 -6.76 5.77
C HIS A 59 18.72 -7.18 4.86
N PHE A 60 17.94 -6.23 4.35
CA PHE A 60 16.84 -6.51 3.43
C PHE A 60 17.37 -7.02 2.09
N THR A 61 16.73 -8.06 1.53
CA THR A 61 17.16 -8.65 0.26
C THR A 61 16.52 -7.95 -0.94
N ASP A 62 15.29 -7.48 -0.78
CA ASP A 62 14.43 -7.05 -1.88
C ASP A 62 14.12 -5.55 -1.86
N LEU A 63 14.43 -4.81 -0.78
CA LEU A 63 14.15 -3.38 -0.69
C LEU A 63 14.97 -2.56 -1.69
N PHE A 64 14.27 -1.79 -2.51
CA PHE A 64 14.72 -0.62 -3.26
C PHE A 64 16.06 -0.01 -2.77
N GLN A 65 17.13 -0.29 -3.51
CA GLN A 65 18.47 0.31 -3.33
C GLN A 65 18.56 1.79 -3.75
N GLU A 66 17.44 2.48 -4.02
CA GLU A 66 17.47 3.83 -4.60
C GLU A 66 16.45 4.81 -3.99
N ARG A 67 16.52 5.03 -2.67
CA ARG A 67 16.09 6.32 -2.07
C ARG A 67 16.77 6.56 -0.71
N ASN A 68 18.09 6.69 -0.73
CA ASN A 68 18.93 7.46 0.21
C ASN A 68 20.36 6.92 0.10
N ARG A 69 21.14 7.47 -0.83
CA ARG A 69 22.60 7.36 -0.75
C ARG A 69 23.03 8.08 0.52
N GLU A 70 23.21 7.32 1.61
CA GLU A 70 24.29 7.43 2.62
C GLU A 70 23.97 6.75 3.97
N THR A 71 22.77 6.19 4.18
CA THR A 71 22.42 5.55 5.47
C THR A 71 22.46 4.01 5.42
N LYS A 72 23.14 3.43 6.42
CA LYS A 72 23.51 2.02 6.59
C LYS A 72 22.41 1.01 6.17
N PRO A 73 22.73 -0.05 5.40
CA PRO A 73 21.79 -1.13 4.99
C PRO A 73 21.45 -2.10 6.13
N PHE A 74 21.77 -1.72 7.37
CA PHE A 74 21.70 -2.57 8.55
C PHE A 74 20.82 -1.88 9.58
N MET A 75 19.58 -2.37 9.68
CA MET A 75 18.58 -1.85 10.60
C MET A 75 18.39 -2.80 11.77
N GLU A 76 18.04 -2.26 12.94
CA GLU A 76 17.81 -3.04 14.17
C GLU A 76 16.33 -3.21 14.44
N TYR A 77 15.89 -4.45 14.61
CA TYR A 77 14.50 -4.79 14.94
C TYR A 77 14.42 -5.67 16.19
N ASN A 78 13.27 -5.64 16.87
CA ASN A 78 13.02 -6.53 17.99
C ASN A 78 12.63 -7.91 17.48
N SER A 79 12.77 -8.95 18.31
CA SER A 79 12.33 -10.30 17.95
C SER A 79 10.84 -10.41 17.59
N VAL A 80 10.01 -9.48 18.06
CA VAL A 80 8.56 -9.45 17.79
C VAL A 80 8.23 -8.95 16.38
N ASP A 81 9.14 -8.18 15.79
CA ASP A 81 8.99 -7.59 14.45
C ASP A 81 9.52 -8.51 13.35
N ILE A 82 10.00 -9.71 13.74
CA ILE A 82 10.69 -10.67 12.87
C ILE A 82 9.97 -12.02 12.94
N ARG A 83 9.61 -12.55 11.78
CA ARG A 83 9.06 -13.90 11.62
C ARG A 83 9.89 -14.72 10.62
N PRO A 84 9.95 -16.07 10.73
CA PRO A 84 10.48 -16.89 9.64
C PRO A 84 9.64 -16.72 8.37
N LEU A 85 10.09 -17.24 7.23
CA LEU A 85 9.21 -17.30 6.05
C LEU A 85 8.00 -18.19 6.32
N PRO A 86 6.82 -17.85 5.77
CA PRO A 86 5.66 -18.71 5.87
C PRO A 86 5.93 -20.06 5.18
N PRO A 87 5.46 -21.18 5.75
CA PRO A 87 5.62 -22.49 5.14
C PRO A 87 5.01 -22.49 3.73
N PRO A 88 5.68 -23.10 2.73
CA PRO A 88 5.17 -23.15 1.37
C PRO A 88 3.82 -23.87 1.34
N LEU A 89 2.91 -23.34 0.52
CA LEU A 89 1.63 -23.97 0.22
C LEU A 89 1.59 -24.38 -1.25
N PRO A 90 0.82 -25.42 -1.59
CA PRO A 90 0.52 -25.69 -2.99
C PRO A 90 -0.20 -24.47 -3.61
N PRO A 91 -0.01 -24.24 -4.92
CA PRO A 91 -0.79 -23.24 -5.64
C PRO A 91 -2.28 -23.47 -5.43
N ARG A 92 -3.03 -22.39 -5.20
CA ARG A 92 -4.49 -22.41 -5.11
C ARG A 92 -5.08 -21.18 -5.76
N LYS A 93 -6.32 -21.28 -6.21
CA LYS A 93 -7.12 -20.11 -6.57
C LYS A 93 -7.73 -19.51 -5.31
N PHE A 94 -7.93 -18.20 -5.33
CA PHE A 94 -8.57 -17.49 -4.24
C PHE A 94 -10.03 -17.16 -4.58
N LYS A 95 -10.86 -17.03 -3.55
CA LYS A 95 -12.26 -16.61 -3.68
C LYS A 95 -12.44 -15.21 -3.12
N VAL A 96 -13.48 -14.51 -3.58
CA VAL A 96 -13.87 -13.21 -3.01
C VAL A 96 -14.05 -13.33 -1.50
N GLY A 97 -13.43 -12.41 -0.75
CA GLY A 97 -13.41 -12.39 0.70
C GLY A 97 -12.23 -13.13 1.35
N ASP A 98 -11.45 -13.91 0.61
CA ASP A 98 -10.23 -14.53 1.15
C ASP A 98 -9.25 -13.45 1.66
N ILE A 99 -8.75 -13.62 2.89
CA ILE A 99 -7.67 -12.79 3.44
C ILE A 99 -6.33 -13.34 2.95
N VAL A 100 -5.56 -12.49 2.28
CA VAL A 100 -4.33 -12.86 1.57
C VAL A 100 -3.23 -11.85 1.84
N GLU A 101 -2.00 -12.24 1.56
CA GLU A 101 -0.88 -11.31 1.43
C GLU A 101 -0.51 -11.20 -0.05
N ALA A 102 -0.44 -9.98 -0.57
CA ALA A 102 -0.02 -9.68 -1.94
C ALA A 102 1.40 -9.14 -1.99
N TYR A 103 2.21 -9.62 -2.92
CA TYR A 103 3.55 -9.10 -3.16
C TYR A 103 3.49 -7.87 -4.07
N CYS A 104 3.77 -6.69 -3.51
CA CYS A 104 3.83 -5.43 -4.24
C CYS A 104 4.87 -4.51 -3.61
N GLY A 105 5.58 -3.69 -4.40
CA GLY A 105 6.55 -2.73 -3.86
C GLY A 105 7.60 -3.36 -2.94
N ASP A 106 8.09 -4.55 -3.31
CA ASP A 106 9.11 -5.34 -2.59
C ASP A 106 8.68 -5.93 -1.23
N GLY A 107 7.42 -5.78 -0.85
CA GLY A 107 6.87 -6.30 0.40
C GLY A 107 5.63 -7.16 0.19
N TRP A 108 5.29 -7.92 1.22
CA TRP A 108 4.04 -8.67 1.33
C TRP A 108 3.02 -7.89 2.16
N TYR A 109 1.93 -7.49 1.54
CA TYR A 109 0.90 -6.64 2.15
C TYR A 109 -0.35 -7.46 2.42
N GLU A 110 -0.83 -7.43 3.66
CA GLU A 110 -2.11 -8.03 4.04
C GLU A 110 -3.29 -7.28 3.41
N GLY A 111 -4.26 -8.02 2.89
CA GLY A 111 -5.52 -7.49 2.41
C GLY A 111 -6.49 -8.62 2.08
N LYS A 112 -7.48 -8.32 1.25
CA LYS A 112 -8.51 -9.29 0.86
C LYS A 112 -8.76 -9.31 -0.63
N ILE A 113 -9.23 -10.45 -1.14
CA ILE A 113 -9.71 -10.54 -2.51
C ILE A 113 -11.08 -9.88 -2.62
N ALA A 114 -11.14 -8.76 -3.34
CA ALA A 114 -12.38 -8.05 -3.64
C ALA A 114 -13.12 -8.70 -4.82
N ILE A 115 -12.40 -9.05 -5.88
CA ILE A 115 -12.97 -9.59 -7.12
C ILE A 115 -12.04 -10.66 -7.71
N VAL A 116 -12.63 -11.74 -8.20
CA VAL A 116 -11.96 -12.74 -9.04
C VAL A 116 -12.25 -12.41 -10.50
N LEU A 117 -11.20 -12.21 -11.29
CA LEU A 117 -11.28 -11.90 -12.72
C LEU A 117 -10.93 -13.15 -13.55
N HIS A 118 -10.79 -13.01 -14.87
CA HIS A 118 -10.32 -14.08 -15.74
C HIS A 118 -8.79 -14.28 -15.64
N ASP A 119 -8.30 -15.42 -16.11
CA ASP A 119 -6.86 -15.74 -16.24
C ASP A 119 -6.04 -15.62 -14.94
N ASP A 120 -6.63 -16.08 -13.82
CA ASP A 120 -5.97 -16.10 -12.50
C ASP A 120 -5.49 -14.73 -12.03
N THR A 121 -6.22 -13.68 -12.41
CA THR A 121 -6.06 -12.31 -11.92
C THR A 121 -7.15 -11.94 -10.93
N TYR A 122 -6.79 -11.07 -9.98
CA TYR A 122 -7.64 -10.69 -8.85
C TYR A 122 -7.53 -9.20 -8.59
N ILE A 123 -8.62 -8.61 -8.09
CA ILE A 123 -8.56 -7.32 -7.42
C ILE A 123 -8.29 -7.59 -5.94
N PHE A 124 -7.11 -7.21 -5.50
CA PHE A 124 -6.68 -7.24 -4.12
C PHE A 124 -6.94 -5.87 -3.49
N GLN A 125 -7.61 -5.85 -2.34
CA GLN A 125 -7.92 -4.65 -1.58
C GLN A 125 -7.08 -4.64 -0.30
N MET A 126 -6.17 -3.67 -0.17
CA MET A 126 -5.57 -3.26 1.09
C MET A 126 -6.10 -1.86 1.41
N SER A 127 -6.48 -1.51 2.63
CA SER A 127 -6.89 -0.11 2.86
C SER A 127 -5.65 0.80 2.78
N PRO A 128 -5.67 1.91 2.02
CA PRO A 128 -6.79 2.46 1.25
C PRO A 128 -6.82 2.10 -0.25
N MET A 129 -5.90 1.26 -0.75
CA MET A 129 -5.65 0.98 -2.17
C MET A 129 -6.15 -0.38 -2.71
N CYS A 130 -6.69 -0.40 -3.92
CA CYS A 130 -6.90 -1.64 -4.68
C CYS A 130 -5.79 -1.86 -5.71
N LEU A 131 -5.34 -3.11 -5.87
CA LEU A 131 -4.32 -3.51 -6.84
C LEU A 131 -4.83 -4.67 -7.70
N LEU A 132 -4.50 -4.64 -9.00
CA LEU A 132 -4.61 -5.81 -9.86
C LEU A 132 -3.39 -6.71 -9.61
N VAL A 133 -3.63 -7.93 -9.18
CA VAL A 133 -2.57 -8.90 -8.86
C VAL A 133 -2.85 -10.24 -9.53
N GLY A 134 -1.80 -10.91 -9.97
CA GLY A 134 -1.89 -12.29 -10.45
C GLY A 134 -1.80 -13.30 -9.30
N VAL A 135 -2.29 -14.52 -9.50
CA VAL A 135 -2.22 -15.61 -8.50
C VAL A 135 -0.82 -15.83 -7.93
N ASN A 136 0.22 -15.65 -8.76
CA ASN A 136 1.63 -15.84 -8.35
C ASN A 136 2.17 -14.72 -7.45
N GLN A 137 1.44 -13.60 -7.33
CA GLN A 137 1.75 -12.51 -6.40
C GLN A 137 0.96 -12.64 -5.10
N LEU A 138 0.12 -13.67 -4.97
CA LEU A 138 -0.74 -13.87 -3.81
C LEU A 138 -0.29 -15.07 -2.99
N ARG A 139 -0.41 -14.96 -1.68
CA ARG A 139 -0.34 -16.09 -0.75
C ARG A 139 -1.40 -15.96 0.33
N LEU A 140 -1.75 -17.07 0.96
CA LEU A 140 -2.67 -17.04 2.11
C LEU A 140 -2.07 -16.21 3.24
N HIS A 141 -2.85 -15.29 3.80
CA HIS A 141 -2.43 -14.56 5.00
C HIS A 141 -2.26 -15.53 6.18
N ARG A 142 -1.21 -15.31 6.98
CA ARG A 142 -0.92 -16.14 8.15
C ARG A 142 -0.44 -15.30 9.31
N THR A 143 -0.83 -15.73 10.51
CA THR A 143 -0.39 -15.12 11.75
C THR A 143 0.78 -15.89 12.34
N TRP A 144 1.89 -15.20 12.62
CA TRP A 144 2.99 -15.72 13.41
C TRP A 144 2.84 -15.25 14.86
N PHE A 145 2.73 -16.19 15.80
CA PHE A 145 2.52 -15.86 17.21
C PHE A 145 3.25 -16.85 18.13
N ASN A 146 3.94 -16.33 19.14
CA ASN A 146 4.66 -17.13 20.15
C ASN A 146 5.51 -18.27 19.57
N GLY A 147 6.27 -17.99 18.51
CA GLY A 147 7.18 -18.95 17.91
C GLY A 147 6.52 -20.00 17.01
N ASN A 148 5.24 -19.83 16.65
CA ASN A 148 4.52 -20.76 15.79
C ASN A 148 3.68 -20.02 14.74
N TRP A 149 3.56 -20.64 13.56
CA TRP A 149 2.56 -20.24 12.57
C TRP A 149 1.20 -20.77 13.02
N ILE A 150 0.23 -19.87 13.16
CA ILE A 150 -1.14 -20.24 13.46
C ILE A 150 -1.72 -20.89 12.19
N GLN A 151 -2.19 -22.13 12.34
CA GLN A 151 -2.87 -22.82 11.24
C GLN A 151 -4.25 -22.20 11.00
N PRO A 152 -4.68 -22.06 9.74
CA PRO A 152 -6.05 -21.75 9.41
C PRO A 152 -7.02 -22.67 10.18
N LEU A 153 -8.06 -22.09 10.79
CA LEU A 153 -9.03 -22.85 11.60
C LEU A 153 -9.91 -23.78 10.76
N ASP A 154 -9.99 -23.52 9.45
CA ASP A 154 -10.80 -24.28 8.51
C ASP A 154 -9.89 -24.98 7.48
N GLU A 155 -9.94 -26.31 7.41
CA GLU A 155 -9.25 -27.09 6.39
C GLU A 155 -9.73 -26.76 4.96
N SER A 156 -10.93 -26.19 4.81
CA SER A 156 -11.43 -25.67 3.54
C SER A 156 -10.64 -24.45 3.06
N GLU A 157 -9.96 -23.72 3.96
CA GLU A 157 -8.98 -22.69 3.58
C GLU A 157 -7.66 -23.30 3.07
N LEU A 158 -7.45 -24.60 3.18
CA LEU A 158 -6.31 -25.31 2.58
C LEU A 158 -6.72 -26.10 1.34
N ALA A 159 -8.03 -26.17 1.04
CA ALA A 159 -8.55 -26.95 -0.06
C ALA A 159 -8.09 -26.38 -1.41
N VAL A 160 -7.43 -27.24 -2.17
CA VAL A 160 -7.10 -27.02 -3.58
C VAL A 160 -8.26 -27.57 -4.43
N GLU A 161 -8.72 -26.81 -5.41
CA GLU A 161 -9.52 -27.39 -6.50
C GLU A 161 -8.60 -28.30 -7.33
N ALA A 162 -9.06 -29.50 -7.67
CA ALA A 162 -8.29 -30.42 -8.50
C ALA A 162 -8.04 -29.77 -9.89
N GLU A 163 -6.80 -29.84 -10.39
CA GLU A 163 -6.49 -29.34 -11.73
C GLU A 163 -7.38 -30.05 -12.77
N ASP A 164 -8.17 -29.28 -13.52
CA ASP A 164 -8.87 -29.78 -14.70
C ASP A 164 -7.83 -29.96 -15.82
N SER A 165 -7.22 -31.14 -15.84
CA SER A 165 -6.28 -31.55 -16.87
C SER A 165 -7.04 -31.77 -18.19
N THR A 166 -7.23 -30.72 -18.98
CA THR A 166 -7.68 -30.85 -20.38
C THR A 166 -6.77 -30.07 -21.32
N GLU A 167 -5.58 -30.61 -21.60
CA GLU A 167 -4.84 -30.24 -22.81
C GLU A 167 -5.52 -30.89 -24.03
N LYS A 168 -6.23 -30.09 -24.82
CA LYS A 168 -6.44 -30.37 -26.24
C LYS A 168 -5.60 -29.40 -27.07
N VAL A 169 -4.48 -29.91 -27.54
CA VAL A 169 -3.71 -29.33 -28.65
C VAL A 169 -4.59 -29.32 -29.90
N THR A 170 -4.78 -28.15 -30.49
CA THR A 170 -5.12 -28.01 -31.91
C THR A 170 -4.10 -27.10 -32.57
N GLU A 171 -3.24 -27.72 -33.38
CA GLU A 171 -2.37 -27.06 -34.35
C GLU A 171 -3.18 -26.22 -35.35
N MET A 172 -2.65 -25.07 -35.74
CA MET A 172 -2.83 -24.53 -37.09
C MET A 172 -1.64 -23.64 -37.46
N ASP A 173 -0.81 -24.18 -38.34
CA ASP A 173 0.14 -23.46 -39.18
C ASP A 173 -0.58 -22.44 -40.08
N SER A 174 0.04 -21.27 -40.30
CA SER A 174 0.40 -20.79 -41.64
C SER A 174 0.94 -19.34 -41.62
N ASN A 175 2.17 -19.21 -42.14
CA ASN A 175 2.89 -18.01 -42.55
C ASN A 175 2.05 -16.81 -43.04
N LYS A 176 2.44 -15.61 -42.59
CA LYS A 176 2.77 -14.47 -43.48
C LYS A 176 3.60 -13.41 -42.74
N GLY A 177 4.86 -13.24 -43.16
CA GLY A 177 5.75 -12.21 -42.61
C GLY A 177 5.47 -10.82 -43.17
N VAL A 178 5.92 -9.80 -42.43
CA VAL A 178 6.40 -8.51 -42.94
C VAL A 178 7.50 -8.01 -42.01
N ILE A 179 8.67 -7.74 -42.60
CA ILE A 179 9.85 -7.09 -42.04
C ILE A 179 9.61 -5.58 -42.00
N LEU A 180 9.92 -4.91 -40.89
CA LEU A 180 10.38 -3.51 -40.88
C LEU A 180 11.42 -3.32 -39.78
N GLU A 181 12.67 -3.17 -40.20
CA GLU A 181 13.78 -2.60 -39.44
C GLU A 181 13.66 -1.07 -39.40
N SER A 182 14.09 -0.44 -38.31
CA SER A 182 14.89 0.80 -38.37
C SER A 182 15.50 1.14 -37.01
N GLU A 183 16.80 0.83 -36.93
CA GLU A 183 17.97 1.59 -36.45
C GLU A 183 17.90 2.68 -35.36
N ALA A 184 19.08 2.79 -34.75
CA ALA A 184 19.49 3.52 -33.56
C ALA A 184 20.03 4.95 -33.85
N ASP A 185 20.75 5.46 -32.85
CA ASP A 185 21.49 6.73 -32.74
C ASP A 185 20.64 7.92 -32.23
N ASN A 186 21.08 8.75 -31.29
CA ASN A 186 22.45 9.14 -30.94
C ASN A 186 22.50 9.73 -29.52
N ALA A 187 23.71 9.70 -28.94
CA ALA A 187 24.09 10.31 -27.68
C ALA A 187 24.25 11.84 -27.79
N GLU A 188 24.10 12.55 -26.67
CA GLU A 188 24.86 13.78 -26.46
C GLU A 188 25.19 14.02 -24.99
N ALA A 189 26.49 14.16 -24.73
CA ALA A 189 27.07 14.56 -23.46
C ALA A 189 27.23 16.09 -23.42
N SER A 190 27.09 16.70 -22.25
CA SER A 190 27.60 18.05 -21.99
C SER A 190 28.16 18.17 -20.58
N LYS A 191 29.34 18.80 -20.50
CA LYS A 191 30.23 18.94 -19.34
C LYS A 191 30.02 20.25 -18.59
N SER A 192 30.38 20.19 -17.30
CA SER A 192 31.06 21.21 -16.47
C SER A 192 30.24 22.36 -15.87
N GLY A 193 30.31 22.43 -14.54
CA GLY A 193 29.94 23.60 -13.73
C GLY A 193 30.29 23.36 -12.26
N THR A 194 31.54 23.65 -11.88
CA THR A 194 32.03 23.74 -10.49
C THR A 194 31.36 24.89 -9.72
N GLY A 195 30.98 24.67 -8.46
CA GLY A 195 30.52 25.77 -7.59
C GLY A 195 30.05 25.35 -6.19
N ASN A 196 31.02 25.18 -5.29
CA ASN A 196 31.05 25.45 -3.84
C ASN A 196 29.90 25.04 -2.89
N ILE A 197 30.35 24.32 -1.87
CA ILE A 197 29.82 24.04 -0.53
C ILE A 197 29.31 25.32 0.16
N LEU A 198 28.11 25.25 0.73
CA LEU A 198 27.72 25.94 1.97
C LEU A 198 26.66 25.07 2.65
N GLU A 199 27.07 24.45 3.75
CA GLU A 199 26.25 23.65 4.65
C GLU A 199 25.14 24.53 5.27
N GLY A 200 23.90 24.07 5.16
CA GLY A 200 22.76 24.63 5.88
C GLY A 200 22.03 23.49 6.56
N SER A 201 22.11 23.42 7.88
CA SER A 201 21.38 22.45 8.69
C SER A 201 19.87 22.73 8.58
N GLY A 202 19.19 21.99 7.71
CA GLY A 202 17.73 21.99 7.65
C GLY A 202 17.18 21.04 8.70
N GLN A 203 16.71 21.59 9.82
CA GLN A 203 15.63 20.95 10.57
C GLN A 203 14.47 20.76 9.59
N ILE A 204 14.01 19.51 9.40
CA ILE A 204 12.75 19.24 8.70
C ILE A 204 11.65 19.82 9.58
N THR A 205 11.31 21.06 9.28
CA THR A 205 10.11 21.70 9.79
C THR A 205 9.03 21.19 8.86
N ILE A 206 8.09 20.40 9.37
CA ILE A 206 6.85 20.18 8.64
C ILE A 206 6.25 21.57 8.48
N GLU A 207 6.29 22.12 7.27
CA GLU A 207 5.58 23.37 6.98
C GLU A 207 4.10 23.03 7.17
N GLU A 208 3.56 23.35 8.34
CA GLU A 208 2.14 23.21 8.62
C GLU A 208 1.40 24.07 7.60
N GLU A 209 0.65 23.40 6.71
CA GLU A 209 -0.08 24.09 5.66
C GLU A 209 -1.16 24.95 6.33
N VAL A 210 -1.06 26.26 6.11
CA VAL A 210 -2.01 27.23 6.65
C VAL A 210 -3.07 27.48 5.60
N PHE A 211 -4.33 27.20 5.93
CA PHE A 211 -5.45 27.46 5.04
C PHE A 211 -6.06 28.83 5.32
N ASP A 212 -6.31 29.60 4.27
CA ASP A 212 -6.88 30.95 4.37
C ASP A 212 -8.40 30.93 4.48
N GLU A 213 -8.99 31.94 5.12
CA GLU A 213 -10.44 32.15 5.13
C GLU A 213 -10.98 32.31 3.70
N GLY A 214 -12.03 31.55 3.37
CA GLY A 214 -12.61 31.48 2.04
C GLY A 214 -11.94 30.47 1.10
N GLN A 215 -10.85 29.81 1.51
CA GLN A 215 -10.20 28.79 0.69
C GLN A 215 -11.08 27.55 0.52
N LEU A 216 -11.17 27.05 -0.73
CA LEU A 216 -11.79 25.76 -1.04
C LEU A 216 -10.85 24.63 -0.64
N VAL A 217 -11.40 23.62 0.02
CA VAL A 217 -10.68 22.46 0.54
C VAL A 217 -11.52 21.19 0.37
N GLU A 218 -10.86 20.05 0.49
CA GLU A 218 -11.52 18.77 0.71
C GLU A 218 -11.29 18.33 2.15
N VAL A 219 -12.34 17.83 2.80
CA VAL A 219 -12.29 17.37 4.20
C VAL A 219 -12.62 15.89 4.29
N ALA A 220 -11.84 15.16 5.09
CA ALA A 220 -12.08 13.75 5.33
C ALA A 220 -13.38 13.55 6.12
N ASN A 221 -14.04 12.41 5.92
CA ASN A 221 -15.12 11.98 6.79
C ASN A 221 -14.55 11.67 8.19
N ASP A 222 -15.12 12.26 9.23
CA ASP A 222 -14.69 12.07 10.63
C ASP A 222 -15.64 11.15 11.41
N GLU A 223 -16.67 10.59 10.78
CA GLU A 223 -17.60 9.68 11.46
C GLU A 223 -17.02 8.28 11.69
N ASP A 224 -15.91 7.92 11.04
CA ASP A 224 -15.17 6.69 11.33
C ASP A 224 -13.66 6.95 11.13
N ASP A 225 -12.87 6.72 12.18
CA ASP A 225 -11.39 6.77 12.15
C ASP A 225 -10.77 5.85 11.08
N PHE A 226 -11.57 4.92 10.54
CA PHE A 226 -11.19 3.93 9.53
C PHE A 226 -11.62 4.30 8.10
N ASN A 227 -12.46 5.32 7.89
CA ASN A 227 -13.04 5.66 6.57
C ASN A 227 -12.46 6.98 5.99
N GLN A 228 -11.13 7.13 6.00
CA GLN A 228 -10.42 8.22 5.32
C GLN A 228 -10.57 8.19 3.77
N ALA A 229 -11.29 7.22 3.24
CA ALA A 229 -11.52 7.04 1.81
C ALA A 229 -12.47 8.09 1.20
N TRP A 230 -13.14 8.93 2.01
CA TRP A 230 -14.16 9.89 1.55
C TRP A 230 -13.74 11.33 1.82
N TRP A 231 -13.73 12.14 0.77
CA TRP A 231 -13.34 13.55 0.79
C TRP A 231 -14.48 14.44 0.31
N PHE A 232 -14.97 15.33 1.18
CA PHE A 232 -16.08 16.23 0.87
C PHE A 232 -15.59 17.64 0.55
N ALA A 233 -16.21 18.28 -0.43
CA ALA A 233 -15.94 19.67 -0.74
C ALA A 233 -16.41 20.57 0.41
N ALA A 234 -15.53 21.47 0.85
CA ALA A 234 -15.82 22.44 1.90
C ALA A 234 -15.07 23.75 1.65
N THR A 235 -15.48 24.79 2.37
CA THR A 235 -14.79 26.08 2.43
C THR A 235 -14.29 26.34 3.84
N ILE A 236 -13.08 26.87 3.98
CA ILE A 236 -12.59 27.38 5.27
C ILE A 236 -13.38 28.63 5.64
N VAL A 237 -14.08 28.58 6.78
CA VAL A 237 -14.76 29.74 7.35
C VAL A 237 -13.78 30.58 8.15
N LYS A 238 -12.95 29.96 8.99
CA LYS A 238 -11.88 30.65 9.75
C LYS A 238 -10.97 29.65 10.47
N PRO A 239 -9.71 30.04 10.76
CA PRO A 239 -8.90 29.32 11.74
C PRO A 239 -9.49 29.50 13.15
N VAL A 240 -9.51 28.42 13.94
CA VAL A 240 -9.97 28.44 15.35
C VAL A 240 -8.83 28.23 16.35
N GLY A 241 -7.60 28.08 15.88
CA GLY A 241 -6.40 27.85 16.69
C GLY A 241 -6.07 26.37 16.88
N ASN A 242 -4.87 26.06 17.38
CA ASN A 242 -4.36 24.69 17.57
C ASN A 242 -4.50 23.79 16.31
N ASN A 243 -4.14 24.33 15.14
CA ASN A 243 -4.23 23.64 13.84
C ASN A 243 -5.63 23.10 13.52
N ARG A 244 -6.66 23.81 13.97
CA ARG A 244 -8.06 23.52 13.65
C ARG A 244 -8.68 24.66 12.88
N TYR A 245 -9.64 24.31 12.03
CA TYR A 245 -10.38 25.23 11.18
C TYR A 245 -11.87 24.96 11.31
N LEU A 246 -12.66 26.03 11.35
CA LEU A 246 -14.09 25.94 11.11
C LEU A 246 -14.28 25.84 9.60
N ILE A 247 -14.82 24.73 9.13
CA ILE A 247 -15.13 24.48 7.73
C ILE A 247 -16.63 24.51 7.52
N ARG A 248 -17.05 24.75 6.27
CA ARG A 248 -18.44 24.69 5.83
C ARG A 248 -18.54 23.74 4.65
N TYR A 249 -19.33 22.68 4.77
CA TYR A 249 -19.56 21.73 3.67
C TYR A 249 -20.35 22.38 2.54
N GLU A 250 -19.99 22.07 1.28
CA GLU A 250 -20.70 22.58 0.10
C GLU A 250 -21.93 21.73 -0.28
N THR A 251 -21.86 20.42 -0.03
CA THR A 251 -22.81 19.43 -0.56
C THR A 251 -23.75 18.80 0.49
N LEU A 252 -23.50 19.05 1.78
CA LEU A 252 -24.33 18.53 2.89
C LEU A 252 -25.30 19.62 3.37
N GLY A 253 -26.52 19.59 2.86
CA GLY A 253 -27.64 20.37 3.41
C GLY A 253 -28.54 19.50 4.28
N THR A 254 -28.97 19.99 5.44
CA THR A 254 -30.00 19.30 6.23
C THR A 254 -31.36 19.41 5.56
N GLU A 255 -32.07 18.28 5.39
CA GLU A 255 -33.44 18.28 4.86
C GLU A 255 -34.34 19.18 5.74
N GLY A 256 -34.76 20.32 5.19
CA GLY A 256 -35.75 21.20 5.81
C GLY A 256 -35.23 22.53 6.36
N ASP A 257 -33.91 22.77 6.37
CA ASP A 257 -33.36 24.08 6.75
C ASP A 257 -32.25 24.49 5.78
N THR A 258 -32.25 25.75 5.36
CA THR A 258 -31.28 26.35 4.42
C THR A 258 -29.86 26.51 5.02
N GLY A 259 -29.57 25.80 6.11
CA GLY A 259 -28.33 25.91 6.87
C GLY A 259 -27.22 25.06 6.25
N PHE A 260 -26.13 25.71 5.86
CA PHE A 260 -24.88 25.03 5.58
C PHE A 260 -24.38 24.33 6.86
N VAL A 261 -23.85 23.11 6.73
CA VAL A 261 -23.24 22.41 7.87
C VAL A 261 -21.84 22.97 8.08
N GLU A 262 -21.63 23.63 9.23
CA GLU A 262 -20.31 24.06 9.69
C GLU A 262 -19.77 23.10 10.74
N LYS A 263 -18.47 22.83 10.68
CA LYS A 263 -17.81 21.86 11.58
C LYS A 263 -16.37 22.27 11.85
N GLU A 264 -15.88 22.02 13.06
CA GLU A 264 -14.45 22.21 13.35
C GLU A 264 -13.67 20.94 13.02
N MET A 265 -12.66 21.08 12.16
CA MET A 265 -11.79 19.99 11.73
C MET A 265 -10.33 20.27 12.07
N ASN A 266 -9.57 19.23 12.37
CA ASN A 266 -8.11 19.30 12.45
C ASN A 266 -7.54 19.43 11.04
N SER A 267 -6.48 20.23 10.88
CA SER A 267 -5.68 20.35 9.65
C SER A 267 -5.30 19.00 9.01
N LEU A 268 -5.09 17.95 9.80
CA LEU A 268 -4.77 16.60 9.32
C LEU A 268 -5.90 15.96 8.50
N HIS A 269 -7.14 16.42 8.67
CA HIS A 269 -8.32 15.96 7.92
C HIS A 269 -8.73 16.93 6.82
N ILE A 270 -7.86 17.89 6.48
CA ILE A 270 -8.12 18.93 5.48
C ILE A 270 -6.99 18.87 4.45
N ARG A 271 -7.35 18.97 3.17
CA ARG A 271 -6.39 19.11 2.07
C ARG A 271 -6.89 20.14 1.06
N PRO A 272 -6.01 20.77 0.27
CA PRO A 272 -6.46 21.53 -0.89
C PRO A 272 -7.18 20.62 -1.89
N PRO A 273 -7.90 21.12 -2.90
CA PRO A 273 -8.40 20.30 -4.00
C PRO A 273 -7.24 19.76 -4.85
N PRO A 274 -7.37 18.57 -5.45
CA PRO A 274 -6.33 18.04 -6.33
C PRO A 274 -6.11 18.95 -7.54
N PRO A 275 -4.86 19.06 -8.02
CA PRO A 275 -4.53 19.87 -9.19
C PRO A 275 -5.28 19.34 -10.40
N HIS A 276 -5.74 20.25 -11.25
CA HIS A 276 -6.45 19.85 -12.45
C HIS A 276 -5.49 19.16 -13.43
N ILE A 277 -5.61 17.84 -13.51
CA ILE A 277 -4.92 17.00 -14.49
C ILE A 277 -5.84 16.75 -15.68
N PRO A 278 -5.30 16.64 -16.92
CA PRO A 278 -6.11 16.25 -18.07
C PRO A 278 -6.73 14.88 -17.81
N VAL A 279 -8.06 14.85 -17.64
CA VAL A 279 -8.80 13.59 -17.54
C VAL A 279 -8.66 12.87 -18.88
N PRO A 280 -8.28 11.58 -18.89
CA PRO A 280 -8.17 10.84 -20.14
C PRO A 280 -9.52 10.82 -20.85
N HIS A 281 -9.53 10.81 -22.19
CA HIS A 281 -10.77 10.73 -22.98
C HIS A 281 -11.64 9.52 -22.61
N GLN A 282 -10.99 8.47 -22.12
CA GLN A 282 -11.62 7.26 -21.62
C GLN A 282 -10.73 6.69 -20.52
N PHE A 283 -11.33 6.31 -19.40
CA PHE A 283 -10.62 5.52 -18.40
C PHE A 283 -10.51 4.06 -18.85
N LYS A 284 -9.47 3.38 -18.40
CA LYS A 284 -9.26 1.97 -18.66
C LYS A 284 -9.73 1.15 -17.47
N MET A 285 -9.98 -0.13 -17.75
CA MET A 285 -10.13 -1.11 -16.68
C MET A 285 -8.87 -1.06 -15.80
N PHE A 286 -9.08 -1.04 -14.49
CA PHE A 286 -8.08 -0.95 -13.43
C PHE A 286 -7.47 0.43 -13.15
N ASP A 287 -7.93 1.49 -13.82
CA ASP A 287 -7.56 2.84 -13.41
C ASP A 287 -8.06 3.10 -11.97
N ASN A 288 -7.16 3.61 -11.12
CA ASN A 288 -7.52 4.10 -9.78
C ASN A 288 -8.17 5.47 -9.91
N VAL A 289 -9.39 5.60 -9.40
CA VAL A 289 -10.22 6.79 -9.54
C VAL A 289 -10.74 7.26 -8.19
N ASN A 290 -11.13 8.53 -8.13
CA ASN A 290 -12.08 8.99 -7.14
C ASN A 290 -13.43 9.20 -7.82
N ALA A 291 -14.46 8.58 -7.27
CA ALA A 291 -15.83 8.67 -7.74
C ALA A 291 -16.65 9.61 -6.86
N LEU A 292 -17.38 10.53 -7.47
CA LEU A 292 -18.27 11.45 -6.79
C LEU A 292 -19.56 10.70 -6.42
N TYR A 293 -19.72 10.39 -5.14
CA TYR A 293 -20.85 9.65 -4.60
C TYR A 293 -21.39 10.34 -3.34
N LYS A 294 -22.72 10.56 -3.29
CA LYS A 294 -23.41 11.22 -2.16
C LYS A 294 -22.77 12.54 -1.70
N GLY A 295 -22.21 13.30 -2.64
CA GLY A 295 -21.61 14.61 -2.38
C GLY A 295 -20.14 14.58 -1.91
N GLY A 296 -19.51 13.40 -1.85
CA GLY A 296 -18.09 13.23 -1.54
C GLY A 296 -17.34 12.42 -2.61
N TRP A 297 -16.02 12.60 -2.68
CA TRP A 297 -15.12 11.83 -3.51
C TRP A 297 -14.65 10.59 -2.77
N CYS A 298 -15.03 9.42 -3.28
CA CYS A 298 -14.65 8.11 -2.72
C CYS A 298 -13.61 7.42 -3.62
N MET A 299 -12.58 6.83 -3.03
CA MET A 299 -11.63 6.02 -3.81
C MET A 299 -12.30 4.75 -4.37
N GLY A 300 -11.96 4.41 -5.61
CA GLY A 300 -12.35 3.16 -6.22
C GLY A 300 -11.47 2.79 -7.41
N VAL A 301 -11.73 1.61 -7.96
CA VAL A 301 -11.04 1.07 -9.14
C VAL A 301 -12.06 0.74 -10.22
N ILE A 302 -11.73 1.06 -11.48
CA ILE A 302 -12.60 0.70 -12.60
C ILE A 302 -12.51 -0.82 -12.83
N ILE A 303 -13.64 -1.49 -12.73
CA ILE A 303 -13.73 -2.95 -12.93
C ILE A 303 -14.37 -3.29 -14.26
N GLN A 304 -15.09 -2.35 -14.88
CA GLN A 304 -15.62 -2.51 -16.22
C GLN A 304 -15.77 -1.18 -16.95
N VAL A 305 -15.44 -1.14 -18.23
CA VAL A 305 -15.75 -0.03 -19.12
C VAL A 305 -17.00 -0.40 -19.93
N LEU A 306 -18.09 0.33 -19.75
CA LEU A 306 -19.38 0.00 -20.38
C LEU A 306 -19.48 0.51 -21.81
N SER A 307 -20.37 -0.10 -22.59
CA SER A 307 -20.57 0.19 -24.02
C SER A 307 -20.80 1.68 -24.28
N GLY A 308 -19.99 2.25 -25.16
CA GLY A 308 -20.00 3.68 -25.49
C GLY A 308 -18.99 4.53 -24.72
N GLY A 309 -18.18 3.94 -23.83
CA GLY A 309 -17.00 4.58 -23.21
C GLY A 309 -17.28 5.77 -22.29
N SER A 310 -18.55 6.03 -21.98
CA SER A 310 -19.00 7.18 -21.18
C SER A 310 -19.46 6.80 -19.76
N LYS A 311 -19.49 5.50 -19.48
CA LYS A 311 -19.90 4.92 -18.20
C LYS A 311 -18.96 3.80 -17.78
N TYR A 312 -18.79 3.65 -16.48
CA TYR A 312 -17.82 2.76 -15.87
C TYR A 312 -18.46 2.06 -14.69
N GLU A 313 -18.23 0.76 -14.55
CA GLU A 313 -18.47 0.07 -13.29
C GLU A 313 -17.22 0.24 -12.42
N VAL A 314 -17.40 0.80 -11.23
CA VAL A 314 -16.33 1.10 -10.28
C VAL A 314 -16.59 0.31 -9.01
N TYR A 315 -15.56 -0.38 -8.53
CA TYR A 315 -15.55 -0.97 -7.20
C TYR A 315 -14.98 0.05 -6.22
N LEU A 316 -15.83 0.57 -5.35
CA LEU A 316 -15.46 1.52 -4.32
C LEU A 316 -14.79 0.81 -3.14
N ASP A 317 -13.93 1.53 -2.42
CA ASP A 317 -13.23 0.97 -1.24
C ASP A 317 -14.21 0.48 -0.14
N ASN A 318 -15.43 1.03 -0.10
CA ASN A 318 -16.50 0.56 0.78
C ASN A 318 -17.14 -0.78 0.35
N GLN A 319 -16.57 -1.48 -0.62
CA GLN A 319 -16.98 -2.79 -1.14
C GLN A 319 -18.28 -2.79 -1.95
N GLU A 320 -18.71 -1.63 -2.43
CA GLU A 320 -19.84 -1.51 -3.34
C GLU A 320 -19.35 -1.35 -4.79
N LYS A 321 -19.91 -2.17 -5.68
CA LYS A 321 -19.78 -1.95 -7.13
C LYS A 321 -20.92 -1.07 -7.63
N MET A 322 -20.59 0.00 -8.33
CA MET A 322 -21.58 0.95 -8.85
C MET A 322 -21.20 1.51 -10.22
N GLU A 323 -22.23 1.92 -10.97
CA GLU A 323 -22.06 2.57 -12.27
C GLU A 323 -21.88 4.08 -12.09
N PHE A 324 -20.82 4.63 -12.69
CA PHE A 324 -20.52 6.06 -12.72
C PHE A 324 -20.41 6.58 -14.15
N LYS A 325 -20.78 7.84 -14.34
CA LYS A 325 -20.50 8.56 -15.58
C LYS A 325 -19.06 9.05 -15.58
N HIS A 326 -18.53 9.29 -16.77
CA HIS A 326 -17.20 9.87 -16.94
C HIS A 326 -17.00 11.19 -16.16
N SER A 327 -18.03 12.05 -16.10
CA SER A 327 -17.99 13.34 -15.37
C SER A 327 -17.89 13.21 -13.85
N ASP A 328 -18.27 12.04 -13.33
CA ASP A 328 -18.35 11.78 -11.89
C ASP A 328 -17.09 11.05 -11.41
N LEU A 329 -16.08 10.91 -12.27
CA LEU A 329 -14.81 10.27 -11.99
C LEU A 329 -13.64 11.23 -12.23
N ARG A 330 -12.63 11.13 -11.39
CA ARG A 330 -11.31 11.73 -11.61
C ARG A 330 -10.23 10.70 -11.31
N LEU A 331 -9.04 10.85 -11.89
CA LEU A 331 -7.91 10.00 -11.50
C LEU A 331 -7.59 10.21 -10.02
N HIS A 332 -7.30 9.12 -9.31
CA HIS A 332 -6.94 9.20 -7.92
C HIS A 332 -5.54 9.82 -7.75
N GLN A 333 -5.40 10.68 -6.75
CA GLN A 333 -4.16 11.28 -6.30
C GLN A 333 -4.11 11.22 -4.77
N ASP A 334 -2.91 11.04 -4.24
CA ASP A 334 -2.66 11.08 -2.79
C ASP A 334 -2.15 12.46 -2.38
N TRP A 335 -2.59 12.91 -1.21
CA TRP A 335 -2.06 14.09 -0.56
C TRP A 335 -1.14 13.65 0.57
N ILE A 336 0.18 13.76 0.36
CA ILE A 336 1.19 13.26 1.29
C ILE A 336 2.19 14.38 1.55
N ASN A 337 2.40 14.72 2.83
CA ASN A 337 3.40 15.70 3.27
C ASN A 337 3.32 17.05 2.51
N GLY A 338 2.10 17.59 2.38
CA GLY A 338 1.88 18.88 1.73
C GLY A 338 2.01 18.86 0.20
N LYS A 339 2.02 17.67 -0.44
CA LYS A 339 2.17 17.54 -1.89
C LYS A 339 1.24 16.50 -2.47
N TRP A 340 0.72 16.81 -3.65
CA TRP A 340 -0.05 15.86 -4.46
C TRP A 340 0.89 14.88 -5.18
N THR A 341 0.58 13.59 -5.09
CA THR A 341 1.20 12.58 -5.95
C THR A 341 0.67 12.69 -7.37
N LYS A 342 1.47 12.23 -8.33
CA LYS A 342 0.98 12.01 -9.69
C LYS A 342 0.11 10.74 -9.66
N PRO A 343 -0.99 10.69 -10.42
CA PRO A 343 -1.71 9.44 -10.62
C PRO A 343 -0.76 8.34 -11.09
N SER A 344 -0.87 7.16 -10.49
CA SER A 344 -0.16 5.98 -10.96
C SER A 344 -0.74 5.56 -12.33
N PRO A 345 0.11 5.21 -13.32
CA PRO A 345 -0.32 4.84 -14.69
C PRO A 345 -1.20 3.60 -14.79
#